data_AF-A0A6A5TXC6-F1
#
_entry.id   AF-A0A6A5TXC6-F1
#
_cell.length_a   1.000
_cell.length_b   1.000
_cell.length_c   1.000
_cell.angle_alpha   90.00
_cell.angle_beta   90.00
_cell.angle_gamma   90.00
#
_symmetry.space_group_name_H-M   'P 1'
#
loop_
_entity.id
_entity.type
_entity.pdbx_description
1 polymer ?
#
loop_
_entity_poly.entity_id
_entity_poly.type
_entity_poly.pdbx_seq_one_letter_code
_entity_poly.pdbx_strand_id
1 'polypeptide(L)'
;MPSTHNADKPWDTDNVEKWKIEPFRPEDNVGGSFTEESRFSTLFPKYREAYLKGSWKFITQTLAKHGIGCELDLTEGSMTVWTTLKTYDPAAILNARDLIKLLARSVPVAQAVKILEDHVACDVIKIRSLVRNKERFVRRRQRILGPNGSTLKALELLTESYILVQGNTVATMGPYKGLKTLRRIIEDTMANIHPIYSIKELMIKRELAKDPELVNENWDRFLPNFKRRTQSKRRVPRKVTDKSTKVYTPFPPPQEKSKVDMQIESGEYFLGKQAKERKAKEEREAKTREKMEEKRKERLSEYVAPAEDGEKKKKKKRKREEGEEKEKKKKKKRKSEEVSSINSKLCVYTNASFSHGRGISIFTTPSIASHFATLPPFQNPNILHKDNINTNSGSWYTASLAGRGIGMLAARPLSFKDRVTAYTPAFLAYLESELGTMEREKFFRIAVDQLPEKTRSMYLDLATVYGIEQVKYQDVVKANTFQVGVDGVNHLAIFPETARLNHACAPK
;
A
#
# COMPACT_ATOMS: atom_id res chain seq x y z
N MET A 1 2.76 -10.63 34.82
CA MET A 1 2.36 -10.09 36.14
C MET A 1 3.65 -9.82 36.90
N PRO A 2 3.89 -8.63 37.46
CA PRO A 2 5.00 -8.46 38.38
C PRO A 2 4.74 -9.35 39.61
N SER A 3 5.79 -10.00 40.11
CA SER A 3 5.74 -10.85 41.31
C SER A 3 5.01 -10.12 42.46
N THR A 4 4.02 -10.76 43.07
CA THR A 4 3.32 -10.29 44.28
C THR A 4 4.11 -10.57 45.57
N HIS A 5 5.24 -11.27 45.48
CA HIS A 5 6.17 -11.46 46.58
C HIS A 5 7.27 -10.40 46.53
N ASN A 6 7.01 -9.24 47.16
CA ASN A 6 8.05 -8.29 47.56
C ASN A 6 8.48 -8.66 48.98
N ALA A 7 9.34 -9.67 49.12
CA ALA A 7 10.06 -9.86 50.37
C ALA A 7 11.11 -8.75 50.50
N ASP A 8 11.24 -8.16 51.69
CA ASP A 8 12.32 -7.23 51.97
C ASP A 8 13.65 -7.92 51.71
N LYS A 9 14.45 -7.34 50.81
CA LYS A 9 15.78 -7.81 50.46
C LYS A 9 16.77 -6.98 51.27
N PRO A 10 17.34 -7.49 52.38
CA PRO A 10 18.21 -6.70 53.25
C PRO A 10 19.49 -6.21 52.56
N TRP A 11 19.87 -6.86 51.45
CA TRP A 11 20.99 -6.48 50.60
C TRP A 11 20.63 -5.41 49.55
N ASP A 12 19.34 -5.12 49.35
CA ASP A 12 18.84 -4.20 48.32
C ASP A 12 18.61 -2.80 48.91
N THR A 13 19.69 -2.22 49.43
CA THR A 13 19.67 -0.85 49.99
C THR A 13 19.69 0.19 48.87
N ASP A 14 19.12 1.38 49.10
CA ASP A 14 19.06 2.48 48.11
C ASP A 14 20.44 2.94 47.59
N ASN A 15 21.52 2.54 48.26
CA ASN A 15 22.90 2.81 47.87
C ASN A 15 23.46 1.84 46.81
N VAL A 16 22.76 0.74 46.49
CA VAL A 16 23.23 -0.26 45.52
C VAL A 16 22.78 0.12 44.11
N GLU A 17 23.74 0.49 43.25
CA GLU A 17 23.47 0.73 41.82
C GLU A 17 23.19 -0.59 41.07
N LYS A 18 21.91 -1.01 41.08
CA LYS A 18 21.44 -2.29 40.49
C LYS A 18 21.71 -2.46 38.97
N TRP A 19 22.11 -1.40 38.28
CA TRP A 19 22.26 -1.35 36.83
C TRP A 19 23.68 -1.00 36.36
N LYS A 20 24.65 -0.98 37.29
CA LYS A 20 26.06 -0.77 36.93
C LYS A 20 26.57 -2.00 36.18
N ILE A 21 27.07 -1.78 34.97
CA ILE A 21 27.64 -2.85 34.14
C ILE A 21 29.11 -3.01 34.55
N GLU A 22 29.46 -4.16 35.10
CA GLU A 22 30.85 -4.50 35.42
C GLU A 22 31.52 -5.16 34.20
N PRO A 23 32.79 -4.80 33.91
CA PRO A 23 33.49 -5.34 32.76
C PRO A 23 33.81 -6.83 32.99
N PHE A 24 33.50 -7.66 32.00
CA PHE A 24 33.78 -9.09 32.07
C PHE A 24 35.26 -9.37 31.82
N ARG A 25 35.96 -9.93 32.82
CA ARG A 25 37.39 -10.23 32.73
C ARG A 25 37.62 -11.68 32.28
N PRO A 26 38.80 -12.00 31.74
CA PRO A 26 39.17 -13.39 31.42
C PRO A 26 39.06 -14.35 32.61
N GLU A 27 39.28 -13.84 33.83
CA GLU A 27 39.19 -14.59 35.09
C GLU A 27 37.75 -15.00 35.43
N ASP A 28 36.75 -14.24 34.98
CA ASP A 28 35.34 -14.48 35.25
C ASP A 28 34.77 -15.62 34.40
N ASN A 29 35.56 -16.12 33.44
CA ASN A 29 35.16 -17.24 32.58
C ASN A 29 35.33 -18.61 33.29
N VAL A 30 34.50 -18.85 34.30
CA VAL A 30 34.48 -20.09 35.10
C VAL A 30 34.08 -21.32 34.26
N GLY A 31 33.34 -21.11 33.16
CA GLY A 31 32.84 -22.17 32.28
C GLY A 31 33.85 -22.70 31.26
N GLY A 32 35.03 -22.08 31.14
CA GLY A 32 36.06 -22.48 30.17
C GLY A 32 35.78 -22.00 28.74
N SER A 33 36.49 -22.57 27.75
CA SER A 33 36.36 -22.19 26.34
C SER A 33 35.05 -22.68 25.72
N PHE A 34 34.48 -21.92 24.79
CA PHE A 34 33.30 -22.33 24.04
C PHE A 34 33.52 -23.64 23.27
N THR A 35 32.55 -24.54 23.35
CA THR A 35 32.51 -25.80 22.57
C THR A 35 32.02 -25.59 21.14
N GLU A 36 31.22 -24.55 20.91
CA GLU A 36 30.61 -24.24 19.62
C GLU A 36 31.17 -22.94 19.02
N GLU A 37 31.17 -22.85 17.69
CA GLU A 37 31.61 -21.67 16.94
C GLU A 37 30.43 -20.80 16.54
N SER A 38 30.48 -19.51 16.88
CA SER A 38 29.57 -18.49 16.37
C SER A 38 30.24 -17.70 15.26
N ARG A 39 29.62 -17.63 14.07
CA ARG A 39 30.17 -16.95 12.90
C ARG A 39 29.17 -15.95 12.33
N PHE A 40 29.63 -14.73 12.06
CA PHE A 40 28.84 -13.67 11.42
C PHE A 40 29.56 -13.13 10.19
N SER A 41 28.81 -12.85 9.13
CA SER A 41 29.32 -12.25 7.90
C SER A 41 28.51 -11.03 7.50
N THR A 42 29.19 -10.03 6.91
CA THR A 42 28.53 -8.85 6.33
C THR A 42 29.18 -8.45 5.02
N LEU A 43 28.37 -8.15 4.02
CA LEU A 43 28.83 -7.66 2.72
C LEU A 43 29.13 -6.16 2.79
N PHE A 44 30.19 -5.72 2.11
CA PHE A 44 30.53 -4.31 1.97
C PHE A 44 30.57 -3.86 0.50
N PRO A 45 30.30 -2.57 0.22
CA PRO A 45 30.37 -2.05 -1.14
C PRO A 45 31.80 -2.02 -1.69
N LYS A 46 31.98 -2.30 -2.99
CA LYS A 46 33.30 -2.36 -3.65
C LYS A 46 34.19 -1.13 -3.40
N TYR A 47 33.62 0.09 -3.36
CA TYR A 47 34.40 1.30 -3.11
C TYR A 47 35.06 1.38 -1.72
N ARG A 48 34.64 0.55 -0.75
CA ARG A 48 35.25 0.49 0.60
C ARG A 48 36.45 -0.43 0.69
N GLU A 49 36.68 -1.28 -0.30
CA GLU A 49 37.76 -2.26 -0.32
C GLU A 49 39.14 -1.66 -0.01
N ALA A 50 39.52 -0.59 -0.73
CA ALA A 50 40.85 0.01 -0.57
C ALA A 50 41.11 0.48 0.86
N TYR A 51 40.10 1.08 1.50
CA TYR A 51 40.19 1.54 2.89
C TYR A 51 40.23 0.37 3.88
N LEU A 52 39.38 -0.65 3.68
CA LEU A 52 39.33 -1.81 4.55
C LEU A 52 40.64 -2.60 4.48
N LYS A 53 41.19 -2.81 3.28
CA LYS A 53 42.49 -3.47 3.08
C LYS A 53 43.62 -2.77 3.83
N GLY A 54 43.68 -1.43 3.76
CA GLY A 54 44.69 -0.64 4.48
C GLY A 54 44.53 -0.66 6.01
N SER A 55 43.28 -0.74 6.50
CA SER A 55 42.98 -0.67 7.93
C SER A 55 42.83 -2.05 8.59
N TRP A 56 42.84 -3.15 7.82
CA TRP A 56 42.49 -4.48 8.30
C TRP A 56 43.43 -4.98 9.39
N LYS A 57 44.73 -4.69 9.28
CA LYS A 57 45.73 -5.05 10.29
C LYS A 57 45.41 -4.47 11.67
N PHE A 58 44.84 -3.28 11.73
CA PHE A 58 44.44 -2.66 12.99
C PHE A 58 43.17 -3.32 13.56
N ILE A 59 42.23 -3.73 12.69
CA ILE A 59 41.02 -4.45 13.08
C ILE A 59 41.36 -5.84 13.63
N THR A 60 42.26 -6.57 12.98
CA THR A 60 42.70 -7.89 13.44
C THR A 60 43.38 -7.82 14.81
N GLN A 61 44.26 -6.83 15.02
CA GLN A 61 44.92 -6.61 16.31
C GLN A 61 43.94 -6.25 17.44
N THR A 62 42.90 -5.47 17.15
CA THR A 62 41.91 -5.07 18.15
C THR A 62 40.98 -6.22 18.53
N LEU A 63 40.46 -6.98 17.55
CA LEU A 63 39.62 -8.15 17.79
C LEU A 63 40.39 -9.33 18.42
N ALA A 64 41.68 -9.49 18.10
CA ALA A 64 42.51 -10.52 18.71
C ALA A 64 42.65 -10.36 20.23
N LYS A 65 42.60 -9.13 20.76
CA LYS A 65 42.60 -8.88 22.22
C LYS A 65 41.39 -9.48 22.94
N HIS A 66 40.29 -9.66 22.21
CA HIS A 66 39.04 -10.24 22.72
C HIS A 66 38.93 -11.73 22.33
N GLY A 67 39.98 -12.31 21.74
CA GLY A 67 39.99 -13.69 21.28
C GLY A 67 39.08 -13.95 20.08
N ILE A 68 38.75 -12.94 19.27
CA ILE A 68 37.85 -13.08 18.10
C ILE A 68 38.67 -13.17 16.82
N GLY A 69 38.34 -14.16 15.97
CA GLY A 69 38.88 -14.30 14.63
C GLY A 69 38.16 -13.41 13.64
N CYS A 70 38.88 -12.90 12.63
CA CYS A 70 38.28 -12.12 11.56
C CYS A 70 38.99 -12.32 10.22
N GLU A 71 38.23 -12.25 9.13
CA GLU A 71 38.68 -12.42 7.76
C GLU A 71 38.02 -11.39 6.84
N LEU A 72 38.80 -10.91 5.87
CA LEU A 72 38.37 -9.99 4.84
C LEU A 72 38.49 -10.68 3.49
N ASP A 73 37.34 -10.99 2.89
CA ASP A 73 37.29 -11.53 1.54
C ASP A 73 37.03 -10.41 0.53
N LEU A 74 38.01 -10.22 -0.36
CA LEU A 74 37.95 -9.24 -1.44
C LEU A 74 37.27 -9.74 -2.71
N THR A 75 37.14 -11.07 -2.85
CA THR A 75 36.50 -11.71 -3.99
C THR A 75 34.99 -11.62 -3.88
N GLU A 76 34.42 -12.07 -2.76
CA GLU A 76 33.00 -11.91 -2.45
C GLU A 76 32.66 -10.48 -1.98
N GLY A 77 33.64 -9.74 -1.46
CA GLY A 77 33.39 -8.43 -0.84
C GLY A 77 32.70 -8.56 0.51
N SER A 78 33.15 -9.51 1.34
CA SER A 78 32.56 -9.84 2.63
C SER A 78 33.59 -9.71 3.77
N MET A 79 33.11 -9.31 4.95
CA MET A 79 33.87 -9.34 6.20
C MET A 79 33.23 -10.39 7.09
N THR A 80 34.03 -11.30 7.63
CA THR A 80 33.56 -12.35 8.54
C THR A 80 34.27 -12.26 9.89
N VAL A 81 33.54 -12.55 10.96
CA VAL A 81 34.05 -12.64 12.33
C VAL A 81 33.53 -13.92 12.97
N TRP A 82 34.36 -14.57 13.79
CA TRP A 82 33.98 -15.80 14.47
C TRP A 82 34.62 -15.93 15.85
N THR A 83 33.99 -16.69 16.73
CA THR A 83 34.54 -17.04 18.04
C THR A 83 35.68 -18.05 17.90
N THR A 84 36.66 -17.98 18.78
CA THR A 84 37.77 -18.94 18.84
C THR A 84 37.80 -19.61 20.22
N LEU A 85 38.64 -20.64 20.38
CA LEU A 85 38.88 -21.28 21.67
C LEU A 85 39.44 -20.32 22.74
N LYS A 86 39.94 -19.14 22.32
CA LYS A 86 40.49 -18.10 23.22
C LYS A 86 39.47 -17.01 23.56
N THR A 87 38.25 -17.05 23.00
CA THR A 87 37.21 -16.09 23.34
C THR A 87 36.72 -16.40 24.76
N TYR A 88 36.86 -15.43 25.66
CA TYR A 88 36.42 -15.55 27.06
C TYR A 88 35.04 -14.92 27.27
N ASP A 89 34.77 -13.78 26.62
CA ASP A 89 33.48 -13.09 26.72
C ASP A 89 32.48 -13.60 25.67
N PRO A 90 31.32 -14.16 26.08
CA PRO A 90 30.29 -14.63 25.16
C PRO A 90 29.62 -13.50 24.35
N ALA A 91 29.59 -12.27 24.88
CA ALA A 91 28.93 -11.13 24.22
C ALA A 91 29.84 -10.43 23.20
N ALA A 92 31.17 -10.56 23.33
CA ALA A 92 32.14 -9.90 22.45
C ALA A 92 31.90 -10.18 20.95
N ILE A 93 31.39 -11.36 20.59
CA ILE A 93 31.06 -11.69 19.19
C ILE A 93 29.93 -10.82 18.63
N LEU A 94 28.98 -10.39 19.46
CA LEU A 94 27.89 -9.48 19.06
C LEU A 94 28.44 -8.08 18.79
N ASN A 95 29.40 -7.63 19.63
CA ASN A 95 30.09 -6.35 19.43
C ASN A 95 30.95 -6.39 18.15
N ALA A 96 31.64 -7.51 17.87
CA ALA A 96 32.39 -7.71 16.63
C ALA A 96 31.50 -7.74 15.38
N ARG A 97 30.32 -8.37 15.46
CA ARG A 97 29.31 -8.34 14.41
C ARG A 97 28.86 -6.90 14.13
N ASP A 98 28.66 -6.11 15.16
CA ASP A 98 28.21 -4.73 15.02
C ASP A 98 29.33 -3.79 14.52
N LEU A 99 30.59 -4.08 14.85
CA LEU A 99 31.77 -3.46 14.26
C LEU A 99 31.81 -3.64 12.73
N ILE A 100 31.70 -4.86 12.23
CA ILE A 100 31.74 -5.11 10.77
C ILE A 100 30.55 -4.48 10.03
N LYS A 101 29.36 -4.43 10.66
CA LYS A 101 28.21 -3.69 10.11
C LYS A 101 28.50 -2.19 9.99
N LEU A 102 29.13 -1.58 10.98
CA LEU A 102 29.50 -0.16 10.95
C LEU A 102 30.55 0.14 9.87
N LEU A 103 31.54 -0.73 9.73
CA LEU A 103 32.57 -0.64 8.69
C LEU A 103 31.96 -0.70 7.28
N ALA A 104 30.98 -1.59 7.07
CA ALA A 104 30.22 -1.70 5.83
C ALA A 104 29.38 -0.44 5.53
N ARG A 105 29.02 0.35 6.55
CA ARG A 105 28.34 1.65 6.45
C ARG A 105 29.29 2.84 6.43
N SER A 106 30.55 2.61 6.07
CA SER A 106 31.59 3.63 5.90
C SER A 106 31.98 4.41 7.16
N VAL A 107 31.69 3.88 8.35
CA VAL A 107 32.21 4.48 9.58
C VAL A 107 33.74 4.31 9.61
N PRO A 108 34.52 5.36 9.96
CA PRO A 108 35.97 5.26 10.10
C PRO A 108 36.36 4.26 11.21
N VAL A 109 37.44 3.49 11.02
CA VAL A 109 37.82 2.41 11.96
C VAL A 109 38.08 2.95 13.37
N ALA A 110 38.78 4.08 13.50
CA ALA A 110 39.08 4.69 14.80
C ALA A 110 37.82 5.03 15.61
N GLN A 111 36.71 5.33 14.94
CA GLN A 111 35.43 5.57 15.61
C GLN A 111 34.65 4.26 15.81
N ALA A 112 34.72 3.35 14.84
CA ALA A 112 34.00 2.07 14.88
C ALA A 112 34.48 1.15 16.02
N VAL A 113 35.78 1.13 16.33
CA VAL A 113 36.37 0.28 17.39
C VAL A 113 35.79 0.57 18.77
N LYS A 114 35.28 1.79 19.03
CA LYS A 114 34.61 2.14 20.28
C LYS A 114 33.38 1.28 20.59
N ILE A 115 32.83 0.57 19.60
CA ILE A 115 31.71 -0.37 19.78
C ILE A 115 32.09 -1.61 20.61
N LEU A 116 33.38 -1.86 20.81
CA LEU A 116 33.85 -2.95 21.66
C LEU A 116 33.75 -2.60 23.15
N GLU A 117 33.49 -1.33 23.49
CA GLU A 117 33.26 -0.88 24.87
C GLU A 117 31.78 -1.08 25.25
N ASP A 118 31.50 -1.61 26.45
CA ASP A 118 30.16 -2.04 26.88
C ASP A 118 29.09 -0.93 26.90
N HIS A 119 29.50 0.33 27.07
CA HIS A 119 28.59 1.47 27.19
C HIS A 119 28.17 2.05 25.83
N VAL A 120 28.79 1.57 24.74
CA VAL A 120 28.58 2.05 23.39
C VAL A 120 27.80 1.00 22.62
N ALA A 121 26.64 1.40 22.09
CA ALA A 121 25.86 0.58 21.17
C ALA A 121 25.83 1.23 19.79
N CYS A 122 25.34 0.49 18.78
CA CYS A 122 25.13 1.02 17.46
C CYS A 122 23.68 0.84 17.00
N ASP A 123 23.25 1.73 16.12
CA ASP A 123 21.96 1.61 15.46
C ASP A 123 22.04 2.07 14.00
N VAL A 124 21.54 1.25 13.08
CA VAL A 124 21.55 1.48 11.64
C VAL A 124 20.12 1.70 11.16
N ILE A 125 19.74 2.98 11.00
CA ILE A 125 18.38 3.40 10.69
C ILE A 125 18.18 3.44 9.18
N LYS A 126 17.22 2.66 8.67
CA LYS A 126 16.87 2.60 7.24
C LYS A 126 15.90 3.72 6.89
N ILE A 127 16.36 4.70 6.11
CA ILE A 127 15.56 5.89 5.75
C ILE A 127 14.93 5.81 4.34
N ARG A 128 15.40 4.91 3.47
CA ARG A 128 14.93 4.83 2.06
C ARG A 128 13.42 4.59 1.93
N SER A 129 12.84 3.73 2.78
CA SER A 129 11.42 3.36 2.70
C SER A 129 10.47 4.42 3.24
N LEU A 130 10.98 5.46 3.92
CA LEU A 130 10.15 6.46 4.60
C LEU A 130 9.61 7.53 3.64
N VAL A 131 10.22 7.71 2.47
CA VAL A 131 9.84 8.75 1.50
C VAL A 131 9.77 8.18 0.09
N ARG A 132 8.61 8.33 -0.57
CA ARG A 132 8.38 7.82 -1.94
C ARG A 132 9.18 8.55 -3.02
N ASN A 133 9.21 9.88 -2.97
CA ASN A 133 9.82 10.70 -4.03
C ASN A 133 11.32 10.90 -3.77
N LYS A 134 12.17 10.62 -4.77
CA LYS A 134 13.63 10.75 -4.69
C LYS A 134 14.10 12.16 -4.32
N GLU A 135 13.56 13.20 -4.94
CA GLU A 135 13.94 14.59 -4.63
C GLU A 135 13.61 14.97 -3.19
N ARG A 136 12.42 14.57 -2.72
CA ARG A 136 11.98 14.83 -1.35
C ARG A 136 12.86 14.06 -0.35
N PHE A 137 13.24 12.83 -0.69
CA PHE A 137 14.18 12.04 0.11
C PHE A 137 15.53 12.73 0.23
N VAL A 138 16.11 13.19 -0.88
CA VAL A 138 17.40 13.91 -0.86
C VAL A 138 17.32 15.19 -0.04
N ARG A 139 16.25 15.99 -0.20
CA ARG A 139 16.05 17.22 0.59
C ARG A 139 15.88 16.95 2.09
N ARG A 140 15.12 15.91 2.47
CA ARG A 140 14.94 15.52 3.88
C ARG A 140 16.20 14.91 4.49
N ARG A 141 16.94 14.11 3.73
CA ARG A 141 18.25 13.59 4.15
C ARG A 141 19.25 14.74 4.37
N GLN A 142 19.32 15.69 3.44
CA GLN A 142 20.17 16.87 3.58
C GLN A 142 19.81 17.71 4.79
N ARG A 143 18.52 17.77 5.16
CA ARG A 143 18.05 18.45 6.36
C ARG A 143 18.59 17.84 7.67
N ILE A 144 18.83 16.52 7.72
CA ILE A 144 19.46 15.87 8.87
C ILE A 144 20.91 16.37 9.03
N LEU A 145 21.63 16.52 7.92
CA LEU A 145 22.98 17.07 7.91
C LEU A 145 22.98 18.55 8.33
N GLY A 146 22.03 19.32 7.78
CA GLY A 146 21.95 20.77 7.94
C GLY A 146 22.96 21.52 7.07
N PRO A 147 22.92 22.86 7.08
CA PRO A 147 23.93 23.68 6.42
C PRO A 147 25.28 23.46 7.12
N ASN A 148 26.33 23.17 6.33
CA ASN A 148 27.69 22.90 6.80
C ASN A 148 27.80 21.83 7.91
N GLY A 149 26.84 20.89 8.00
CA GLY A 149 26.86 19.86 9.05
C GLY A 149 26.48 20.35 10.45
N SER A 150 26.04 21.60 10.62
CA SER A 150 25.70 22.20 11.93
C SER A 150 24.62 21.44 12.69
N THR A 151 23.56 21.00 11.99
CA THR A 151 22.45 20.24 12.59
C THR A 151 22.91 18.87 13.06
N LEU A 152 23.71 18.18 12.25
CA LEU A 152 24.31 16.91 12.62
C LEU A 152 25.21 17.08 13.85
N LYS A 153 26.08 18.10 13.86
CA LYS A 153 27.00 18.30 14.98
C LYS A 153 26.29 18.64 16.28
N ALA A 154 25.23 19.46 16.22
CA ALA A 154 24.39 19.75 17.37
C ALA A 154 23.73 18.48 17.94
N LEU A 155 23.23 17.60 17.07
CA LEU A 155 22.67 16.31 17.50
C LEU A 155 23.73 15.43 18.16
N GLU A 156 24.92 15.31 17.56
CA GLU A 156 26.02 14.53 18.13
C GLU A 156 26.40 14.96 19.55
N LEU A 157 26.52 16.28 19.77
CA LEU A 157 26.87 16.85 21.07
C LEU A 157 25.77 16.68 22.11
N LEU A 158 24.50 16.84 21.71
CA LEU A 158 23.37 16.73 22.62
C LEU A 158 23.10 15.29 23.05
N THR A 159 23.29 14.32 22.16
CA THR A 159 23.02 12.90 22.43
C THR A 159 24.28 12.09 22.74
N GLU A 160 25.45 12.73 22.82
CA GLU A 160 26.76 12.10 23.07
C GLU A 160 27.00 10.89 22.17
N SER A 161 26.61 11.04 20.90
CA SER A 161 26.59 9.97 19.91
C SER A 161 27.27 10.44 18.63
N TYR A 162 27.83 9.50 17.88
CA TYR A 162 28.37 9.74 16.55
C TYR A 162 27.30 9.41 15.49
N ILE A 163 27.16 10.25 14.47
CA ILE A 163 26.14 10.10 13.43
C ILE A 163 26.80 10.17 12.06
N LEU A 164 26.58 9.14 11.24
CA LEU A 164 27.00 9.13 9.85
C LEU A 164 25.80 8.93 8.92
N VAL A 165 25.48 9.96 8.15
CA VAL A 165 24.42 9.93 7.14
C VAL A 165 25.02 9.48 5.81
N GLN A 166 24.76 8.24 5.39
CA GLN A 166 25.28 7.72 4.13
C GLN A 166 24.21 7.04 3.28
N GLY A 167 24.01 7.55 2.06
CA GLY A 167 23.14 6.93 1.07
C GLY A 167 21.69 6.81 1.55
N ASN A 168 21.29 5.57 1.87
CA ASN A 168 19.93 5.14 2.19
C ASN A 168 19.72 4.81 3.68
N THR A 169 20.75 4.97 4.49
CA THR A 169 20.81 4.60 5.90
C THR A 169 21.50 5.71 6.69
N VAL A 170 21.18 5.80 7.99
CA VAL A 170 21.93 6.62 8.94
C VAL A 170 22.50 5.67 9.98
N ALA A 171 23.82 5.62 10.09
CA ALA A 171 24.50 4.87 11.13
C ALA A 171 24.72 5.78 12.34
N THR A 172 24.42 5.27 13.52
CA THR A 172 24.55 6.00 14.79
C THR A 172 25.27 5.11 15.80
N MET A 173 26.13 5.71 16.63
CA MET A 173 26.88 5.01 17.69
C MET A 173 26.87 5.85 18.96
N GLY A 174 26.66 5.24 20.12
CA GLY A 174 26.64 5.96 21.39
C GLY A 174 25.83 5.25 22.46
N PRO A 175 25.47 5.95 23.56
CA PRO A 175 24.70 5.37 24.64
C PRO A 175 23.25 5.08 24.22
N TYR A 176 22.64 4.05 24.83
CA TYR A 176 21.27 3.61 24.51
C TYR A 176 20.20 4.72 24.58
N LYS A 177 20.30 5.62 25.58
CA LYS A 177 19.39 6.78 25.70
C LYS A 177 19.52 7.71 24.49
N GLY A 178 20.75 8.02 24.09
CA GLY A 178 21.07 8.83 22.92
C GLY A 178 20.53 8.20 21.65
N LEU A 179 20.80 6.92 21.41
CA LEU A 179 20.34 6.19 20.23
C LEU A 179 18.80 6.18 20.09
N LYS A 180 18.07 5.96 21.19
CA LYS A 180 16.59 6.00 21.20
C LYS A 180 16.07 7.37 20.78
N THR A 181 16.67 8.45 21.29
CA THR A 181 16.29 9.81 20.91
C THR A 181 16.63 10.09 19.44
N LEU A 182 17.81 9.69 18.97
CA LEU A 182 18.25 9.88 17.58
C LEU A 182 17.36 9.15 16.59
N ARG A 183 17.00 7.90 16.87
CA ARG A 183 16.07 7.12 16.04
C ARG A 183 14.76 7.87 15.83
N ARG A 184 14.15 8.34 16.91
CA ARG A 184 12.92 9.14 16.86
C ARG A 184 13.11 10.40 16.00
N ILE A 185 14.19 11.15 16.22
CA ILE A 185 14.46 12.40 15.49
C ILE A 185 14.65 12.16 13.99
N ILE A 186 15.36 11.11 13.60
CA ILE A 186 15.62 10.76 12.20
C ILE A 186 14.33 10.33 11.51
N GLU A 187 13.52 9.49 12.16
CA GLU A 187 12.22 9.04 11.67
C GLU A 187 11.25 10.23 11.53
N ASP A 188 11.16 11.11 12.53
CA ASP A 188 10.35 12.33 12.53
C ASP A 188 10.78 13.31 11.43
N THR A 189 12.10 13.44 11.22
CA THR A 189 12.65 14.27 10.14
C THR A 189 12.24 13.75 8.76
N MET A 190 12.24 12.43 8.60
CA MET A 190 11.73 11.77 7.40
C MET A 190 10.21 11.88 7.29
N ALA A 191 9.48 12.02 8.40
CA ALA A 191 8.04 12.30 8.47
C ALA A 191 7.67 13.80 8.26
N ASN A 192 8.60 14.63 7.78
CA ASN A 192 8.43 16.06 7.48
C ASN A 192 8.54 17.02 8.66
N ILE A 193 8.91 16.56 9.85
CA ILE A 193 9.22 17.44 10.98
C ILE A 193 10.65 17.98 10.75
N HIS A 194 10.97 19.18 11.25
CA HIS A 194 12.32 19.73 11.12
C HIS A 194 13.15 19.37 12.35
N PRO A 195 14.39 18.84 12.22
CA PRO A 195 15.20 18.38 13.35
C PRO A 195 15.54 19.50 14.35
N ILE A 196 15.57 20.76 13.89
CA ILE A 196 15.73 21.95 14.76
C ILE A 196 14.72 21.96 15.93
N TYR A 197 13.49 21.50 15.72
CA TYR A 197 12.50 21.45 16.79
C TYR A 197 12.92 20.47 17.90
N SER A 198 13.39 19.29 17.50
CA SER A 198 13.90 18.28 18.43
C SER A 198 15.22 18.72 19.08
N ILE A 199 16.08 19.45 18.38
CA ILE A 199 17.29 20.03 18.97
C ILE A 199 16.91 21.01 20.08
N LYS A 200 15.96 21.93 19.85
CA LYS A 200 15.48 22.85 20.89
C LYS A 200 14.85 22.09 22.07
N GLU A 201 14.07 21.05 21.78
CA GLU A 201 13.50 20.17 22.80
C GLU A 201 14.59 19.52 23.67
N LEU A 202 15.64 18.98 23.05
CA LEU A 202 16.76 18.37 23.75
C LEU A 202 17.58 19.38 24.56
N MET A 203 17.80 20.59 24.04
CA MET A 203 18.47 21.65 24.79
C MET A 203 17.70 21.99 26.07
N ILE A 204 16.38 22.18 25.96
CA ILE A 204 15.52 22.48 27.12
C ILE A 204 15.53 21.32 28.12
N LYS A 205 15.39 20.06 27.65
CA LYS A 205 15.47 18.89 28.52
C LYS A 205 16.81 18.77 29.24
N ARG A 206 17.92 19.12 28.57
CA ARG A 206 19.26 19.07 29.17
C ARG A 206 19.44 20.13 30.26
N GLU A 207 18.85 21.31 30.10
CA GLU A 207 18.85 22.34 31.16
C GLU A 207 17.92 21.95 32.32
N LEU A 208 16.68 21.52 32.04
CA LEU A 208 15.73 21.08 33.09
C LEU A 208 16.25 19.87 33.90
N ALA A 209 17.04 18.99 33.28
CA ALA A 209 17.63 17.85 33.97
C ALA A 209 18.72 18.23 34.98
N LYS A 210 19.27 19.46 34.92
CA LYS A 210 20.26 19.94 35.90
C LYS A 210 19.59 20.40 37.19
N ASP A 211 18.33 20.81 37.13
CA ASP A 211 17.58 21.32 38.28
C ASP A 211 17.03 20.14 39.11
N PRO A 212 17.49 19.94 40.36
CA PRO A 212 17.13 18.75 41.16
C PRO A 212 15.65 18.71 41.54
N GLU A 213 15.00 19.87 41.67
CA GLU A 213 13.58 19.99 42.03
C GLU A 213 12.63 19.47 40.94
N LEU A 214 12.99 19.64 39.66
CA LEU A 214 12.12 19.31 38.52
C LEU A 214 12.35 17.89 37.96
N VAL A 215 13.33 17.13 38.44
CA VAL A 215 13.71 15.82 37.87
C VAL A 215 12.55 14.82 37.84
N ASN A 216 11.70 14.85 38.89
CA ASN A 216 10.60 13.91 39.05
C ASN A 216 9.27 14.43 38.47
N GLU A 217 9.22 15.66 37.97
CA GLU A 217 8.02 16.26 37.41
C GLU A 217 7.90 16.04 35.89
N ASN A 218 6.66 16.09 35.37
CA ASN A 218 6.46 16.04 33.92
C ASN A 218 6.83 17.39 33.26
N TRP A 219 7.78 17.35 32.31
CA TRP A 219 8.29 18.54 31.62
C TRP A 219 7.44 19.02 30.43
N ASP A 220 6.34 18.38 30.07
CA ASP A 220 5.51 18.72 28.90
C ASP A 220 5.06 20.20 28.86
N ARG A 221 4.93 20.85 30.03
CA ARG A 221 4.60 22.27 30.16
C ARG A 221 5.69 23.19 29.60
N PHE A 222 6.95 22.82 29.77
CA PHE A 222 8.12 23.59 29.36
C PHE A 222 8.55 23.27 27.92
N LEU A 223 8.12 22.13 27.38
CA LEU A 223 8.47 21.70 26.04
C LEU A 223 7.70 22.50 24.98
N PRO A 224 8.39 23.07 23.98
CA PRO A 224 7.74 23.80 22.90
C PRO A 224 6.84 22.88 22.06
N ASN A 225 5.53 23.11 22.12
CA ASN A 225 4.56 22.36 21.34
C ASN A 225 4.49 22.87 19.89
N PHE A 226 5.36 22.34 19.02
CA PHE A 226 5.29 22.56 17.57
C PHE A 226 4.21 21.69 16.92
N LYS A 227 2.99 21.71 17.47
CA LYS A 227 1.86 21.07 16.81
C LYS A 227 1.63 21.76 15.48
N ARG A 228 1.41 20.95 14.44
CA ARG A 228 1.03 21.43 13.12
C ARG A 228 -0.31 22.16 13.29
N ARG A 229 -0.28 23.49 13.39
CA ARG A 229 -1.47 24.33 13.29
C ARG A 229 -1.96 24.23 11.85
N THR A 230 -2.69 23.18 11.53
CA THR A 230 -3.45 23.12 10.29
C THR A 230 -4.49 24.23 10.38
N GLN A 231 -4.21 25.38 9.78
CA GLN A 231 -5.20 26.44 9.53
C GLN A 231 -6.22 25.99 8.47
N SER A 232 -6.68 24.74 8.55
CA SER A 232 -7.49 24.09 7.52
C SER A 232 -8.96 24.10 7.93
N LYS A 233 -9.48 25.30 8.20
CA LYS A 233 -10.78 25.63 7.62
C LYS A 233 -10.50 26.39 6.33
N ARG A 234 -9.84 25.74 5.37
CA ARG A 234 -9.81 26.26 4.01
C ARG A 234 -11.26 26.27 3.58
N ARG A 235 -11.86 27.47 3.43
CA ARG A 235 -13.20 27.60 2.88
C ARG A 235 -13.19 26.86 1.55
N VAL A 236 -14.04 25.85 1.45
CA VAL A 236 -14.27 25.13 0.21
C VAL A 236 -14.76 26.18 -0.79
N PRO A 237 -14.14 26.32 -1.98
CA PRO A 237 -14.63 27.27 -2.97
C PRO A 237 -16.09 26.96 -3.29
N ARG A 238 -16.91 28.00 -3.50
CA ARG A 238 -18.35 27.86 -3.78
C ARG A 238 -18.66 26.92 -4.93
N LYS A 239 -17.71 26.75 -5.86
CA LYS A 239 -17.76 25.81 -6.97
C LYS A 239 -16.61 24.82 -6.81
N VAL A 240 -16.91 23.67 -6.20
CA VAL A 240 -16.01 22.51 -6.21
C VAL A 240 -16.23 21.81 -7.54
N THR A 241 -15.18 21.67 -8.35
CA THR A 241 -15.26 20.82 -9.53
C THR A 241 -15.24 19.36 -9.08
N ASP A 242 -16.39 18.70 -9.13
CA ASP A 242 -16.50 17.28 -8.84
C ASP A 242 -15.68 16.47 -9.85
N LYS A 243 -14.53 15.95 -9.40
CA LYS A 243 -13.62 15.17 -10.25
C LYS A 243 -14.24 13.87 -10.76
N SER A 244 -15.34 13.41 -10.15
CA SER A 244 -16.14 12.28 -10.64
C SER A 244 -16.73 12.52 -12.04
N THR A 245 -16.91 13.77 -12.45
CA THR A 245 -17.38 14.11 -13.80
C THR A 245 -16.30 14.00 -14.87
N LYS A 246 -15.01 13.96 -14.48
CA LYS A 246 -13.90 13.78 -15.41
C LYS A 246 -13.50 12.30 -15.45
N VAL A 247 -14.32 11.49 -16.12
CA VAL A 247 -14.00 10.08 -16.40
C VAL A 247 -12.76 10.03 -17.28
N TYR A 248 -11.77 9.24 -16.86
CA TYR A 248 -10.54 9.05 -17.65
C TYR A 248 -10.89 8.29 -18.93
N THR A 249 -10.65 8.91 -20.09
CA THR A 249 -10.75 8.23 -21.38
C THR A 249 -9.33 7.93 -21.87
N PRO A 250 -9.00 6.67 -22.24
CA PRO A 250 -7.67 6.34 -22.77
C PRO A 250 -7.45 6.94 -24.17
N PHE A 251 -8.53 7.28 -24.86
CA PHE A 251 -8.49 7.98 -26.14
C PHE A 251 -8.40 9.49 -25.89
N PRO A 252 -7.45 10.18 -26.53
CA PRO A 252 -7.43 11.63 -26.52
C PRO A 252 -8.69 12.17 -27.21
N PRO A 253 -9.22 13.33 -26.80
CA PRO A 253 -10.28 13.99 -27.55
C PRO A 253 -9.79 14.30 -28.98
N PRO A 254 -10.69 14.31 -29.98
CA PRO A 254 -10.32 14.72 -31.32
C PRO A 254 -9.75 16.14 -31.27
N GLN A 255 -8.68 16.38 -32.03
CA GLN A 255 -8.13 17.73 -32.16
C GLN A 255 -9.17 18.64 -32.80
N GLU A 256 -9.21 19.91 -32.38
CA GLU A 256 -10.04 20.90 -33.04
C GLU A 256 -9.55 21.06 -34.49
N LYS A 257 -10.46 20.88 -35.45
CA LYS A 257 -10.15 20.96 -36.88
C LYS A 257 -9.69 22.37 -37.22
N SER A 258 -8.66 22.49 -38.07
CA SER A 258 -8.21 23.81 -38.52
C SER A 258 -9.29 24.49 -39.37
N LYS A 259 -9.20 25.81 -39.56
CA LYS A 259 -10.10 26.52 -40.49
C LYS A 259 -10.03 25.96 -41.91
N VAL A 260 -8.86 25.46 -42.32
CA VAL A 260 -8.66 24.82 -43.63
C VAL A 260 -9.39 23.50 -43.69
N ASP A 261 -9.28 22.65 -42.66
CA ASP A 261 -9.97 21.36 -42.61
C ASP A 261 -11.49 21.54 -42.58
N MET A 262 -12.01 22.51 -41.82
CA MET A 262 -13.44 22.85 -41.82
C MET A 262 -13.93 23.28 -43.21
N GLN A 263 -13.10 24.01 -43.96
CA GLN A 263 -13.43 24.44 -45.33
C GLN A 263 -13.34 23.29 -46.35
N ILE A 264 -12.42 22.34 -46.15
CA ILE A 264 -12.30 21.13 -46.99
C ILE A 264 -13.52 20.24 -46.76
N GLU A 265 -13.95 20.06 -45.50
CA GLU A 265 -15.14 19.29 -45.14
C GLU A 265 -16.45 19.92 -45.62
N SER A 266 -16.56 21.26 -45.59
CA SER A 266 -17.73 21.97 -46.12
C SER A 266 -17.77 22.03 -47.65
N GLY A 267 -16.68 21.61 -48.32
CA GLY A 267 -16.50 21.71 -49.77
C GLY A 267 -16.26 23.15 -50.26
N GLU A 268 -16.30 24.13 -49.37
CA GLU A 268 -16.06 25.54 -49.70
C GLU A 268 -14.62 25.80 -50.10
N TYR A 269 -13.66 25.01 -49.61
CA TYR A 269 -12.27 25.14 -50.00
C TYR A 269 -12.07 24.97 -51.51
N PHE A 270 -12.84 24.07 -52.13
CA PHE A 270 -12.72 23.74 -53.55
C PHE A 270 -13.49 24.71 -54.47
N LEU A 271 -14.42 25.51 -53.93
CA LEU A 271 -15.18 26.47 -54.72
C LEU A 271 -14.37 27.74 -54.99
N GLY A 272 -14.26 28.11 -56.27
CA GLY A 272 -13.70 29.40 -56.68
C GLY A 272 -14.55 30.59 -56.17
N LYS A 273 -13.94 31.78 -56.06
CA LYS A 273 -14.57 32.98 -55.49
C LYS A 273 -15.91 33.33 -56.16
N GLN A 274 -15.99 33.23 -57.48
CA GLN A 274 -17.23 33.49 -58.25
C GLN A 274 -18.35 32.48 -57.95
N ALA A 275 -18.02 31.22 -57.69
CA ALA A 275 -19.01 30.20 -57.33
C ALA A 275 -19.57 30.44 -55.92
N LYS A 276 -18.73 30.89 -54.98
CA LYS A 276 -19.15 31.30 -53.64
C LYS A 276 -20.09 32.50 -53.68
N GLU A 277 -19.78 33.51 -54.49
CA GLU A 277 -20.60 34.71 -54.64
C GLU A 277 -21.98 34.40 -55.25
N ARG A 278 -22.05 33.51 -56.26
CA ARG A 278 -23.32 33.04 -56.83
C ARG A 278 -24.19 32.34 -55.78
N LYS A 279 -23.62 31.38 -55.05
CA LYS A 279 -24.33 30.64 -53.98
C LYS A 279 -24.82 31.58 -52.87
N ALA A 280 -24.03 32.58 -52.49
CA ALA A 280 -24.43 33.58 -51.50
C ALA A 280 -25.57 34.48 -52.00
N LYS A 281 -25.60 34.79 -53.30
CA LYS A 281 -26.70 35.56 -53.92
C LYS A 281 -27.99 34.75 -53.94
N GLU A 282 -27.93 33.49 -54.37
CA GLU A 282 -29.06 32.55 -54.37
C GLU A 282 -29.63 32.36 -52.95
N GLU A 283 -28.77 32.21 -51.93
CA GLU A 283 -29.21 32.08 -50.54
C GLU A 283 -29.88 33.37 -50.03
N ARG A 284 -29.39 34.55 -50.41
CA ARG A 284 -30.04 35.83 -50.08
C ARG A 284 -31.42 35.95 -50.74
N GLU A 285 -31.53 35.57 -52.00
CA GLU A 285 -32.80 35.57 -52.75
C GLU A 285 -33.81 34.55 -52.19
N ALA A 286 -33.34 33.41 -51.72
CA ALA A 286 -34.19 32.43 -51.02
C ALA A 286 -34.69 32.98 -49.68
N LYS A 287 -33.80 33.56 -48.85
CA LYS A 287 -34.18 34.17 -47.56
C LYS A 287 -35.14 35.34 -47.71
N THR A 288 -34.98 36.16 -48.75
CA THR A 288 -35.93 37.25 -49.02
C THR A 288 -37.28 36.69 -49.45
N ARG A 289 -37.30 35.61 -50.26
CA ARG A 289 -38.54 34.92 -50.66
C ARG A 289 -39.28 34.32 -49.45
N GLU A 290 -38.58 33.63 -48.56
CA GLU A 290 -39.14 33.09 -47.32
C GLU A 290 -39.73 34.20 -46.44
N LYS A 291 -39.00 35.30 -46.21
CA LYS A 291 -39.52 36.45 -45.45
C LYS A 291 -40.73 37.10 -46.12
N MET A 292 -40.78 37.14 -47.45
CA MET A 292 -41.95 37.63 -48.17
C MET A 292 -43.15 36.70 -47.98
N GLU A 293 -42.94 35.38 -48.00
CA GLU A 293 -43.99 34.39 -47.71
C GLU A 293 -44.47 34.43 -46.26
N GLU A 294 -43.56 34.58 -45.29
CA GLU A 294 -43.91 34.78 -43.88
C GLU A 294 -44.74 36.04 -43.69
N LYS A 295 -44.29 37.18 -44.21
CA LYS A 295 -45.08 38.43 -44.18
C LYS A 295 -46.41 38.29 -44.90
N ARG A 296 -46.48 37.50 -45.98
CA ARG A 296 -47.74 37.23 -46.69
C ARG A 296 -48.67 36.38 -45.84
N LYS A 297 -48.16 35.37 -45.13
CA LYS A 297 -48.92 34.54 -44.17
C LYS A 297 -49.38 35.37 -42.97
N GLU A 298 -48.54 36.23 -42.42
CA GLU A 298 -48.88 37.18 -41.35
C GLU A 298 -50.02 38.10 -41.79
N ARG A 299 -49.91 38.76 -42.96
CA ARG A 299 -51.00 39.60 -43.50
C ARG A 299 -52.30 38.81 -43.75
N LEU A 300 -52.20 37.58 -44.24
CA LEU A 300 -53.38 36.71 -44.42
C LEU A 300 -54.01 36.34 -43.07
N SER A 301 -53.20 36.14 -42.03
CA SER A 301 -53.69 35.88 -40.68
C SER A 301 -54.33 37.10 -40.02
N GLU A 302 -53.87 38.32 -40.32
CA GLU A 302 -54.52 39.57 -39.89
C GLU A 302 -55.88 39.80 -40.58
N TYR A 303 -56.08 39.27 -41.79
CA TYR A 303 -57.35 39.38 -42.53
C TYR A 303 -58.42 38.36 -42.11
N VAL A 304 -58.04 37.35 -41.31
CA VAL A 304 -58.99 36.43 -40.69
C VAL A 304 -59.42 37.06 -39.36
N ALA A 305 -60.69 37.47 -39.28
CA ALA A 305 -61.25 38.01 -38.05
C ALA A 305 -60.99 37.04 -36.88
N PRO A 306 -60.45 37.52 -35.74
CA PRO A 306 -60.33 36.71 -34.53
C PRO A 306 -61.69 36.13 -34.17
N ALA A 307 -61.76 34.83 -33.91
CA ALA A 307 -63.00 34.22 -33.45
C ALA A 307 -63.34 34.77 -32.06
N GLU A 308 -64.43 35.55 -31.94
CA GLU A 308 -64.97 36.01 -30.67
C GLU A 308 -65.82 34.91 -30.02
N ASP A 309 -65.44 34.52 -28.81
CA ASP A 309 -66.17 33.55 -27.97
C ASP A 309 -67.42 34.20 -27.35
N GLY A 310 -68.56 34.03 -28.00
CA GLY A 310 -69.89 34.24 -27.41
C GLY A 310 -70.41 32.98 -26.71
N GLU A 311 -70.70 33.06 -25.42
CA GLU A 311 -71.17 31.92 -24.61
C GLU A 311 -72.54 31.34 -25.05
N LYS A 312 -72.49 30.06 -25.44
CA LYS A 312 -73.46 28.95 -25.23
C LYS A 312 -74.98 29.21 -25.37
N LYS A 313 -75.56 28.56 -26.40
CA LYS A 313 -76.83 27.81 -26.27
C LYS A 313 -76.69 26.37 -26.77
N LYS A 314 -77.01 25.41 -25.89
CA LYS A 314 -77.06 23.97 -26.14
C LYS A 314 -78.11 23.60 -27.19
N LYS A 315 -77.74 22.78 -28.18
CA LYS A 315 -78.59 21.73 -28.75
C LYS A 315 -77.79 20.44 -28.94
N LYS A 316 -78.44 19.33 -28.61
CA LYS A 316 -77.90 17.97 -28.36
C LYS A 316 -78.11 17.08 -29.60
N LYS A 317 -77.27 16.02 -29.71
CA LYS A 317 -77.25 14.87 -30.66
C LYS A 317 -76.46 15.12 -31.97
N ARG A 318 -75.64 14.19 -32.50
CA ARG A 318 -75.47 12.72 -32.26
C ARG A 318 -74.06 12.27 -32.72
N LYS A 319 -73.59 11.16 -32.13
CA LYS A 319 -72.34 10.39 -32.37
C LYS A 319 -71.84 10.28 -33.82
N ARG A 320 -70.51 10.23 -34.00
CA ARG A 320 -69.79 9.04 -34.52
C ARG A 320 -68.32 9.03 -34.07
N GLU A 321 -67.89 7.83 -33.68
CA GLU A 321 -66.54 7.45 -33.20
C GLU A 321 -65.54 7.35 -34.35
N GLU A 322 -64.29 7.72 -34.07
CA GLU A 322 -63.01 7.17 -34.55
C GLU A 322 -61.95 8.11 -33.92
N GLY A 323 -61.13 7.74 -32.94
CA GLY A 323 -60.50 6.46 -32.71
C GLY A 323 -59.07 6.50 -33.22
N GLU A 324 -58.16 7.23 -32.55
CA GLU A 324 -56.74 6.88 -32.59
C GLU A 324 -56.00 7.39 -31.34
N GLU A 325 -55.89 6.49 -30.36
CA GLU A 325 -54.86 6.51 -29.34
C GLU A 325 -53.48 6.43 -30.00
N LYS A 326 -52.59 7.38 -29.69
CA LYS A 326 -51.14 7.13 -29.74
C LYS A 326 -50.57 7.11 -28.33
N GLU A 327 -50.82 5.97 -27.70
CA GLU A 327 -50.08 5.40 -26.60
C GLU A 327 -48.59 5.29 -26.99
N LYS A 328 -47.77 6.29 -26.68
CA LYS A 328 -46.30 6.14 -26.72
C LYS A 328 -45.86 5.31 -25.51
N LYS A 329 -46.00 3.99 -25.65
CA LYS A 329 -45.27 2.99 -24.86
C LYS A 329 -43.79 3.34 -24.85
N LYS A 330 -43.28 3.81 -23.69
CA LYS A 330 -41.86 3.74 -23.35
C LYS A 330 -41.45 2.27 -23.33
N LYS A 331 -40.99 1.76 -24.48
CA LYS A 331 -40.19 0.53 -24.55
C LYS A 331 -38.85 0.85 -23.86
N LYS A 332 -38.78 0.65 -22.54
CA LYS A 332 -37.52 0.67 -21.79
C LYS A 332 -36.71 -0.55 -22.23
N LYS A 333 -36.03 -0.44 -23.36
CA LYS A 333 -34.99 -1.38 -23.79
C LYS A 333 -33.96 -1.38 -22.66
N ARG A 334 -33.88 -2.47 -21.89
CA ARG A 334 -32.77 -2.71 -20.94
C ARG A 334 -31.49 -2.69 -21.77
N LYS A 335 -30.83 -1.54 -21.84
CA LYS A 335 -29.43 -1.44 -22.25
C LYS A 335 -28.65 -2.16 -21.17
N SER A 336 -28.14 -3.35 -21.50
CA SER A 336 -27.06 -3.97 -20.74
C SER A 336 -25.92 -2.96 -20.71
N GLU A 337 -25.54 -2.51 -19.51
CA GLU A 337 -24.41 -1.60 -19.28
C GLU A 337 -23.15 -2.24 -19.88
N GLU A 338 -22.68 -1.66 -20.98
CA GLU A 338 -21.33 -1.86 -21.47
C GLU A 338 -20.41 -1.02 -20.60
N VAL A 339 -19.42 -1.68 -19.98
CA VAL A 339 -18.41 -1.01 -19.16
C VAL A 339 -17.40 -0.39 -20.13
N SER A 340 -17.25 0.93 -20.05
CA SER A 340 -16.53 1.75 -21.03
C SER A 340 -15.02 1.48 -21.08
N SER A 341 -14.42 0.95 -20.01
CA SER A 341 -13.01 0.58 -19.93
C SER A 341 -12.63 -0.68 -20.72
N ILE A 342 -13.55 -1.63 -20.87
CA ILE A 342 -13.24 -2.99 -21.32
C ILE A 342 -13.79 -3.29 -22.73
N ASN A 343 -14.58 -2.38 -23.33
CA ASN A 343 -15.26 -2.60 -24.62
C ASN A 343 -16.04 -3.94 -24.68
N SER A 344 -16.45 -4.45 -23.51
CA SER A 344 -17.12 -5.74 -23.37
C SER A 344 -18.04 -5.72 -22.17
N LYS A 345 -19.05 -6.60 -22.21
CA LYS A 345 -19.99 -6.78 -21.10
C LYS A 345 -19.32 -7.66 -20.04
N LEU A 346 -19.51 -7.36 -18.76
CA LEU A 346 -19.11 -8.30 -17.71
C LEU A 346 -20.16 -9.41 -17.60
N CYS A 347 -19.69 -10.64 -17.38
CA CYS A 347 -20.51 -11.80 -17.15
C CYS A 347 -20.04 -12.58 -15.92
N VAL A 348 -20.93 -13.42 -15.42
CA VAL A 348 -20.63 -14.42 -14.39
C VAL A 348 -20.63 -15.77 -15.09
N TYR A 349 -19.49 -16.44 -15.08
CA TYR A 349 -19.34 -17.81 -15.53
C TYR A 349 -19.19 -18.71 -14.31
N THR A 350 -20.15 -19.61 -14.11
CA THR A 350 -20.13 -20.56 -13.00
C THR A 350 -20.19 -21.98 -13.54
N ASN A 351 -19.27 -22.83 -13.06
CA ASN A 351 -19.31 -24.27 -13.29
C ASN A 351 -19.45 -24.96 -11.93
N ALA A 352 -20.67 -25.40 -11.60
CA ALA A 352 -20.97 -26.03 -10.31
C ALA A 352 -20.36 -27.45 -10.19
N SER A 353 -20.18 -28.16 -11.30
CA SER A 353 -19.61 -29.52 -11.33
C SER A 353 -18.09 -29.54 -11.29
N PHE A 354 -17.44 -28.38 -11.37
CA PHE A 354 -15.98 -28.27 -11.39
C PHE A 354 -15.34 -28.96 -10.18
N SER A 355 -14.31 -29.78 -10.45
CA SER A 355 -13.59 -30.57 -9.44
C SER A 355 -14.51 -31.39 -8.52
N HIS A 356 -15.31 -32.30 -9.09
CA HIS A 356 -16.21 -33.20 -8.37
C HIS A 356 -17.25 -32.47 -7.49
N GLY A 357 -17.84 -31.39 -8.01
CA GLY A 357 -18.89 -30.66 -7.31
C GLY A 357 -18.40 -29.66 -6.24
N ARG A 358 -17.11 -29.29 -6.26
CA ARG A 358 -16.61 -28.13 -5.51
C ARG A 358 -17.14 -26.83 -6.12
N GLY A 359 -17.17 -26.77 -7.44
CA GLY A 359 -17.62 -25.61 -8.18
C GLY A 359 -16.61 -24.46 -8.22
N ILE A 360 -16.74 -23.61 -9.23
CA ILE A 360 -15.97 -22.38 -9.41
C ILE A 360 -16.85 -21.32 -10.08
N SER A 361 -16.77 -20.08 -9.60
CA SER A 361 -17.46 -18.94 -10.21
C SER A 361 -16.49 -17.81 -10.54
N ILE A 362 -16.64 -17.26 -11.73
CA ILE A 362 -15.71 -16.31 -12.34
C ILE A 362 -16.51 -15.12 -12.85
N PHE A 363 -16.34 -13.99 -12.21
CA PHE A 363 -16.85 -12.70 -12.68
C PHE A 363 -15.79 -12.04 -13.58
N THR A 364 -15.99 -12.08 -14.90
CA THR A 364 -15.02 -11.60 -15.90
C THR A 364 -15.70 -11.23 -17.22
N THR A 365 -14.95 -11.00 -18.29
CA THR A 365 -15.50 -10.77 -19.63
C THR A 365 -15.79 -12.09 -20.36
N PRO A 366 -16.74 -12.13 -21.31
CA PRO A 366 -17.02 -13.31 -22.12
C PRO A 366 -15.80 -13.90 -22.82
N SER A 367 -14.85 -13.06 -23.26
CA SER A 367 -13.60 -13.51 -23.91
C SER A 367 -12.66 -14.23 -22.95
N ILE A 368 -12.55 -13.74 -21.71
CA ILE A 368 -11.71 -14.39 -20.70
C ILE A 368 -12.42 -15.64 -20.16
N ALA A 369 -13.75 -15.59 -20.00
CA ALA A 369 -14.55 -16.73 -19.59
C ALA A 369 -14.46 -17.90 -20.58
N SER A 370 -14.47 -17.64 -21.89
CA SER A 370 -14.27 -18.69 -22.90
C SER A 370 -12.86 -19.29 -22.83
N HIS A 371 -11.83 -18.47 -22.57
CA HIS A 371 -10.48 -18.96 -22.34
C HIS A 371 -10.37 -19.80 -21.07
N PHE A 372 -11.03 -19.43 -19.96
CA PHE A 372 -11.10 -20.30 -18.78
C PHE A 372 -11.73 -21.66 -19.11
N ALA A 373 -12.77 -21.68 -19.94
CA ALA A 373 -13.42 -22.91 -20.35
C ALA A 373 -12.50 -23.83 -21.20
N THR A 374 -11.50 -23.30 -21.91
CA THR A 374 -10.55 -24.12 -22.69
C THR A 374 -9.40 -24.68 -21.84
N LEU A 375 -9.18 -24.18 -20.62
CA LEU A 375 -8.08 -24.65 -19.78
C LEU A 375 -8.25 -26.14 -19.41
N PRO A 376 -7.15 -26.93 -19.34
CA PRO A 376 -7.22 -28.37 -19.09
C PRO A 376 -8.05 -28.78 -17.86
N PRO A 377 -7.99 -28.07 -16.70
CA PRO A 377 -8.81 -28.40 -15.53
C PRO A 377 -10.33 -28.28 -15.74
N PHE A 378 -10.77 -27.50 -16.74
CA PHE A 378 -12.19 -27.33 -17.09
C PHE A 378 -12.67 -28.35 -18.11
N GLN A 379 -11.74 -28.91 -18.90
CA GLN A 379 -12.02 -29.93 -19.92
C GLN A 379 -11.99 -31.35 -19.33
N ASN A 380 -11.10 -31.60 -18.36
CA ASN A 380 -10.95 -32.92 -17.76
C ASN A 380 -10.96 -32.85 -16.22
N PRO A 381 -12.05 -33.33 -15.57
CA PRO A 381 -12.20 -33.25 -14.12
C PRO A 381 -11.18 -34.10 -13.34
N ASN A 382 -10.57 -35.10 -13.98
CA ASN A 382 -9.65 -36.03 -13.33
C ASN A 382 -8.24 -35.47 -13.16
N ILE A 383 -7.87 -34.41 -13.88
CA ILE A 383 -6.53 -33.81 -13.81
C ILE A 383 -6.21 -33.33 -12.39
N LEU A 384 -7.17 -32.64 -11.76
CA LEU A 384 -7.00 -32.12 -10.40
C LEU A 384 -6.92 -33.22 -9.34
N HIS A 385 -7.62 -34.34 -9.56
CA HIS A 385 -7.62 -35.46 -8.63
C HIS A 385 -6.28 -36.22 -8.64
N LYS A 386 -5.61 -36.34 -9.80
CA LYS A 386 -4.29 -36.99 -9.90
C LYS A 386 -3.25 -36.34 -8.98
N ASP A 387 -3.31 -35.02 -8.87
CA ASP A 387 -2.39 -34.24 -8.05
C ASP A 387 -2.89 -34.02 -6.62
N ASN A 388 -3.97 -34.68 -6.20
CA ASN A 388 -4.60 -34.48 -4.89
C ASN A 388 -4.89 -32.98 -4.63
N ILE A 389 -5.41 -32.27 -5.64
CA ILE A 389 -5.87 -30.88 -5.54
C ILE A 389 -7.34 -30.91 -5.13
N ASN A 390 -7.75 -29.96 -4.28
CA ASN A 390 -9.08 -29.88 -3.67
C ASN A 390 -9.43 -31.00 -2.68
N THR A 391 -8.46 -31.81 -2.30
CA THR A 391 -8.59 -32.80 -1.24
C THR A 391 -7.92 -32.31 0.04
N ASN A 392 -8.53 -32.60 1.19
CA ASN A 392 -7.92 -32.26 2.46
C ASN A 392 -6.71 -33.16 2.71
N SER A 393 -5.54 -32.56 2.85
CA SER A 393 -4.26 -33.21 3.13
C SER A 393 -4.20 -33.83 4.54
N GLY A 394 -5.13 -33.47 5.44
CA GLY A 394 -5.11 -33.89 6.84
C GLY A 394 -3.98 -33.27 7.66
N SER A 395 -3.22 -32.34 7.08
CA SER A 395 -2.10 -31.66 7.74
C SER A 395 -2.54 -30.44 8.55
N TRP A 396 -3.81 -30.02 8.41
CA TRP A 396 -4.38 -28.87 9.09
C TRP A 396 -5.85 -29.07 9.46
N TYR A 397 -6.30 -28.28 10.44
CA TYR A 397 -7.69 -28.12 10.83
C TYR A 397 -7.97 -26.64 11.17
N THR A 398 -9.23 -26.25 11.19
CA THR A 398 -9.65 -24.91 11.62
C THR A 398 -10.25 -24.94 13.01
N ALA A 399 -9.89 -23.98 13.85
CA ALA A 399 -10.47 -23.82 15.19
C ALA A 399 -10.71 -22.34 15.50
N SER A 400 -11.69 -22.06 16.36
CA SER A 400 -11.92 -20.71 16.89
C SER A 400 -10.85 -20.39 17.94
N LEU A 401 -10.15 -19.28 17.76
CA LEU A 401 -9.11 -18.78 18.64
C LEU A 401 -9.61 -17.53 19.37
N ALA A 402 -9.49 -17.51 20.70
CA ALA A 402 -9.90 -16.39 21.53
C ALA A 402 -9.25 -15.08 21.06
N GLY A 403 -10.07 -14.08 20.72
CA GLY A 403 -9.62 -12.76 20.25
C GLY A 403 -9.01 -12.73 18.84
N ARG A 404 -8.96 -13.86 18.11
CA ARG A 404 -8.36 -13.95 16.76
C ARG A 404 -9.28 -14.56 15.69
N GLY A 405 -10.52 -14.89 16.05
CA GLY A 405 -11.47 -15.52 15.12
C GLY A 405 -11.07 -16.94 14.76
N ILE A 406 -11.51 -17.41 13.60
CA ILE A 406 -11.22 -18.79 13.13
C ILE A 406 -9.87 -18.79 12.41
N GLY A 407 -8.93 -19.62 12.88
CA GLY A 407 -7.60 -19.78 12.28
C GLY A 407 -7.33 -21.22 11.84
N MET A 408 -6.45 -21.37 10.86
CA MET A 408 -5.88 -22.66 10.46
C MET A 408 -4.73 -23.06 11.39
N LEU A 409 -4.79 -24.27 11.95
CA LEU A 409 -3.79 -24.87 12.83
C LEU A 409 -3.25 -26.17 12.22
N ALA A 410 -1.98 -26.48 12.49
CA ALA A 410 -1.39 -27.74 12.06
C ALA A 410 -1.98 -28.91 12.86
N ALA A 411 -2.43 -29.96 12.17
CA ALA A 411 -2.97 -31.18 12.79
C ALA A 411 -1.85 -32.13 13.27
N ARG A 412 -0.65 -31.99 12.70
CA ARG A 412 0.55 -32.76 13.02
C ARG A 412 1.81 -31.89 12.86
N PRO A 413 2.97 -32.30 13.41
CA PRO A 413 4.25 -31.68 13.08
C PRO A 413 4.49 -31.68 11.56
N LEU A 414 4.89 -30.53 11.02
CA LEU A 414 5.14 -30.32 9.59
C LEU A 414 6.64 -30.19 9.34
N SER A 415 7.14 -30.88 8.31
CA SER A 415 8.52 -30.76 7.86
C SER A 415 8.65 -29.75 6.72
N PHE A 416 9.85 -29.25 6.48
CA PHE A 416 10.12 -28.41 5.31
C PHE A 416 9.72 -29.14 4.02
N LYS A 417 8.99 -28.45 3.13
CA LYS A 417 8.36 -28.97 1.91
C LYS A 417 7.08 -29.82 2.09
N ASP A 418 6.56 -29.97 3.31
CA ASP A 418 5.23 -30.57 3.48
C ASP A 418 4.16 -29.70 2.82
N ARG A 419 3.29 -30.34 2.04
CA ARG A 419 2.18 -29.65 1.36
C ARG A 419 1.03 -29.41 2.35
N VAL A 420 0.81 -28.15 2.71
CA VAL A 420 -0.26 -27.76 3.66
C VAL A 420 -1.62 -27.69 2.93
N THR A 421 -1.76 -26.82 1.94
CA THR A 421 -3.00 -26.63 1.18
C THR A 421 -2.75 -26.64 -0.33
N ALA A 422 -3.61 -27.31 -1.09
CA ALA A 422 -3.64 -27.25 -2.55
C ALA A 422 -5.10 -27.21 -3.03
N TYR A 423 -5.63 -26.00 -3.19
CA TYR A 423 -7.03 -25.77 -3.54
C TYR A 423 -7.15 -24.83 -4.73
N THR A 424 -8.17 -25.04 -5.56
CA THR A 424 -8.58 -24.11 -6.60
C THR A 424 -9.43 -22.99 -6.00
N PRO A 425 -9.42 -21.79 -6.61
CA PRO A 425 -10.25 -20.68 -6.14
C PRO A 425 -11.73 -21.04 -6.26
N ALA A 426 -12.52 -20.65 -5.27
CA ALA A 426 -13.98 -20.80 -5.31
C ALA A 426 -14.62 -19.64 -6.11
N PHE A 427 -14.06 -18.45 -5.98
CA PHE A 427 -14.51 -17.24 -6.65
C PHE A 427 -13.34 -16.46 -7.23
N LEU A 428 -13.48 -16.00 -8.48
CA LEU A 428 -12.59 -15.03 -9.11
C LEU A 428 -13.39 -13.81 -9.55
N ALA A 429 -12.88 -12.63 -9.26
CA ALA A 429 -13.42 -11.37 -9.75
C ALA A 429 -12.38 -10.58 -10.54
N TYR A 430 -12.75 -10.17 -11.74
CA TYR A 430 -12.01 -9.19 -12.51
C TYR A 430 -11.88 -7.89 -11.69
N LEU A 431 -10.66 -7.33 -11.61
CA LEU A 431 -10.40 -6.12 -10.83
C LEU A 431 -10.93 -4.87 -11.58
N GLU A 432 -12.23 -4.61 -11.45
CA GLU A 432 -12.89 -3.46 -12.09
C GLU A 432 -13.25 -2.34 -11.11
N SER A 433 -12.89 -1.10 -11.46
CA SER A 433 -13.13 0.10 -10.65
C SER A 433 -14.39 0.88 -11.06
N GLU A 434 -14.99 0.59 -12.21
CA GLU A 434 -16.13 1.36 -12.76
C GLU A 434 -17.49 1.00 -12.15
N LEU A 435 -17.71 -0.25 -11.73
CA LEU A 435 -19.01 -0.66 -11.18
C LEU A 435 -19.28 -0.01 -9.82
N GLY A 436 -20.51 0.50 -9.67
CA GLY A 436 -21.03 0.94 -8.39
C GLY A 436 -21.07 -0.19 -7.36
N THR A 437 -20.96 0.13 -6.08
CA THR A 437 -20.91 -0.87 -4.99
C THR A 437 -22.09 -1.83 -5.02
N MET A 438 -23.31 -1.33 -5.25
CA MET A 438 -24.52 -2.15 -5.27
C MET A 438 -24.63 -3.04 -6.51
N GLU A 439 -24.10 -2.59 -7.65
CA GLU A 439 -24.06 -3.39 -8.88
C GLU A 439 -23.04 -4.51 -8.76
N ARG A 440 -21.85 -4.21 -8.24
CA ARG A 440 -20.82 -5.22 -7.97
C ARG A 440 -21.33 -6.29 -7.00
N GLU A 441 -21.97 -5.87 -5.91
CA GLU A 441 -22.58 -6.77 -4.94
C GLU A 441 -23.62 -7.69 -5.60
N LYS A 442 -24.47 -7.14 -6.49
CA LYS A 442 -25.46 -7.94 -7.20
C LYS A 442 -24.81 -9.04 -8.04
N PHE A 443 -23.73 -8.75 -8.77
CA PHE A 443 -23.02 -9.77 -9.55
C PHE A 443 -22.31 -10.80 -8.67
N PHE A 444 -21.66 -10.36 -7.59
CA PHE A 444 -20.96 -11.25 -6.67
C PHE A 444 -21.92 -12.19 -5.94
N ARG A 445 -23.10 -11.68 -5.55
CA ARG A 445 -24.17 -12.50 -5.01
C ARG A 445 -24.64 -13.55 -6.01
N ILE A 446 -24.90 -13.18 -7.26
CA ILE A 446 -25.28 -14.15 -8.32
C ILE A 446 -24.20 -15.22 -8.50
N ALA A 447 -22.92 -14.82 -8.53
CA ALA A 447 -21.79 -15.72 -8.70
C ALA A 447 -21.68 -16.76 -7.58
N VAL A 448 -21.77 -16.30 -6.33
CA VAL A 448 -21.63 -17.16 -5.16
C VAL A 448 -22.89 -17.99 -4.90
N ASP A 449 -24.08 -17.47 -5.19
CA ASP A 449 -25.34 -18.22 -5.03
C ASP A 449 -25.47 -19.39 -6.01
N GLN A 450 -24.79 -19.31 -7.17
CA GLN A 450 -24.70 -20.39 -8.15
C GLN A 450 -23.67 -21.49 -7.78
N LEU A 451 -22.85 -21.29 -6.75
CA LEU A 451 -21.92 -22.30 -6.28
C LEU A 451 -22.65 -23.42 -5.50
N PRO A 452 -22.08 -24.64 -5.47
CA PRO A 452 -22.56 -25.70 -4.60
C PRO A 452 -22.66 -25.27 -3.14
N GLU A 453 -23.66 -25.80 -2.43
CA GLU A 453 -24.02 -25.36 -1.07
C GLU A 453 -22.84 -25.37 -0.09
N LYS A 454 -22.02 -26.43 -0.13
CA LYS A 454 -20.81 -26.57 0.69
C LYS A 454 -19.78 -25.46 0.43
N THR A 455 -19.54 -25.11 -0.83
CA THR A 455 -18.57 -24.07 -1.18
C THR A 455 -19.13 -22.68 -0.89
N ARG A 456 -20.44 -22.49 -1.08
CA ARG A 456 -21.15 -21.26 -0.75
C ARG A 456 -21.10 -20.97 0.75
N SER A 457 -21.36 -21.97 1.61
CA SER A 457 -21.26 -21.79 3.07
C SER A 457 -19.84 -21.47 3.50
N MET A 458 -18.84 -22.20 2.97
CA MET A 458 -17.43 -21.92 3.24
C MET A 458 -17.02 -20.49 2.86
N TYR A 459 -17.55 -19.94 1.77
CA TYR A 459 -17.34 -18.56 1.37
C TYR A 459 -17.98 -17.57 2.35
N LEU A 460 -19.25 -17.79 2.71
CA LEU A 460 -20.01 -16.87 3.56
C LEU A 460 -19.51 -16.84 5.01
N ASP A 461 -18.86 -17.92 5.47
CA ASP A 461 -18.25 -18.02 6.79
C ASP A 461 -16.92 -17.26 6.91
N LEU A 462 -16.38 -16.72 5.81
CA LEU A 462 -15.13 -15.96 5.81
C LEU A 462 -15.27 -14.61 6.53
N ALA A 463 -14.12 -14.05 6.93
CA ALA A 463 -14.10 -12.78 7.65
C ALA A 463 -14.59 -11.62 6.76
N THR A 464 -15.24 -10.63 7.36
CA THR A 464 -15.69 -9.39 6.72
C THR A 464 -14.97 -8.20 7.35
N VAL A 465 -14.81 -7.08 6.62
CA VAL A 465 -14.11 -5.88 7.12
C VAL A 465 -15.06 -4.91 7.80
N TYR A 466 -16.23 -4.68 7.20
CA TYR A 466 -17.18 -3.65 7.64
C TYR A 466 -18.39 -4.23 8.37
N GLY A 467 -18.74 -5.49 8.11
CA GLY A 467 -19.90 -6.15 8.74
C GLY A 467 -21.25 -5.60 8.26
N ILE A 468 -21.30 -5.03 7.05
CA ILE A 468 -22.53 -4.47 6.48
C ILE A 468 -23.23 -5.56 5.66
N GLU A 469 -24.38 -6.04 6.14
CA GLU A 469 -25.11 -7.16 5.52
C GLU A 469 -25.51 -6.89 4.05
N GLN A 470 -25.77 -5.62 3.71
CA GLN A 470 -26.17 -5.21 2.36
C GLN A 470 -25.07 -5.38 1.30
N VAL A 471 -23.81 -5.50 1.70
CA VAL A 471 -22.63 -5.64 0.82
C VAL A 471 -21.71 -6.78 1.25
N LYS A 472 -22.29 -7.80 1.89
CA LYS A 472 -21.57 -8.89 2.53
C LYS A 472 -20.65 -9.65 1.57
N TYR A 473 -21.09 -9.91 0.34
CA TYR A 473 -20.32 -10.71 -0.62
C TYR A 473 -19.06 -9.97 -1.06
N GLN A 474 -19.17 -8.66 -1.32
CA GLN A 474 -18.03 -7.79 -1.61
C GLN A 474 -17.14 -7.57 -0.38
N ASP A 475 -17.71 -7.53 0.83
CA ASP A 475 -16.93 -7.36 2.07
C ASP A 475 -16.03 -8.57 2.35
N VAL A 476 -16.54 -9.79 2.10
CA VAL A 476 -15.74 -11.03 2.13
C VAL A 476 -14.59 -10.95 1.13
N VAL A 477 -14.83 -10.47 -0.10
CA VAL A 477 -13.79 -10.28 -1.12
C VAL A 477 -12.71 -9.34 -0.60
N LYS A 478 -13.09 -8.23 0.02
CA LYS A 478 -12.14 -7.24 0.50
C LYS A 478 -11.18 -7.78 1.58
N ALA A 479 -11.67 -8.69 2.44
CA ALA A 479 -10.86 -9.27 3.52
C ALA A 479 -9.97 -10.45 3.08
N ASN A 480 -10.39 -11.23 2.07
CA ASN A 480 -9.86 -12.60 1.85
C ASN A 480 -9.26 -12.85 0.46
N THR A 481 -9.01 -11.81 -0.35
CA THR A 481 -8.54 -11.99 -1.73
C THR A 481 -7.04 -12.10 -1.89
N PHE A 482 -6.65 -12.92 -2.86
CA PHE A 482 -5.31 -13.03 -3.43
C PHE A 482 -5.33 -12.52 -4.87
N GLN A 483 -4.26 -11.86 -5.32
CA GLN A 483 -4.16 -11.43 -6.72
C GLN A 483 -3.62 -12.56 -7.58
N VAL A 484 -4.33 -12.87 -8.67
CA VAL A 484 -3.93 -13.88 -9.66
C VAL A 484 -3.97 -13.23 -11.04
N GLY A 485 -2.86 -13.26 -11.76
CA GLY A 485 -2.79 -12.84 -13.15
C GLY A 485 -3.24 -13.98 -14.06
N VAL A 486 -4.26 -13.75 -14.87
CA VAL A 486 -4.71 -14.69 -15.91
C VAL A 486 -4.78 -13.93 -17.22
N ASP A 487 -4.08 -14.43 -18.23
CA ASP A 487 -4.05 -13.85 -19.59
C ASP A 487 -3.69 -12.35 -19.60
N GLY A 488 -2.68 -11.98 -18.79
CA GLY A 488 -2.23 -10.59 -18.62
C GLY A 488 -3.16 -9.70 -17.77
N VAL A 489 -4.27 -10.23 -17.26
CA VAL A 489 -5.26 -9.50 -16.48
C VAL A 489 -5.29 -9.96 -15.02
N ASN A 490 -5.25 -8.98 -14.11
CA ASN A 490 -5.33 -9.26 -12.67
C ASN A 490 -6.78 -9.54 -12.23
N HIS A 491 -6.96 -10.70 -11.60
CA HIS A 491 -8.19 -11.10 -10.94
C HIS A 491 -7.96 -11.21 -9.43
N LEU A 492 -8.99 -10.90 -8.66
CA LEU A 492 -9.08 -11.16 -7.23
C LEU A 492 -9.63 -12.58 -7.05
N ALA A 493 -8.83 -13.47 -6.50
CA ALA A 493 -9.19 -14.86 -6.26
C ALA A 493 -9.42 -15.12 -4.77
N ILE A 494 -10.42 -15.93 -4.45
CA ILE A 494 -10.75 -16.32 -3.08
C ILE A 494 -10.61 -17.83 -2.94
N PHE A 495 -9.80 -18.22 -1.96
CA PHE A 495 -9.53 -19.59 -1.57
C PHE A 495 -10.03 -19.76 -0.13
N PRO A 496 -11.26 -20.25 0.11
CA PRO A 496 -11.85 -20.25 1.45
C PRO A 496 -10.99 -20.94 2.51
N GLU A 497 -10.29 -22.02 2.14
CA GLU A 497 -9.38 -22.73 3.04
C GLU A 497 -8.13 -21.90 3.34
N THR A 498 -7.42 -21.45 2.30
CA THR A 498 -6.18 -20.69 2.44
C THR A 498 -6.39 -19.33 3.10
N ALA A 499 -7.56 -18.71 2.94
CA ALA A 499 -7.93 -17.45 3.59
C ALA A 499 -7.96 -17.54 5.14
N ARG A 500 -8.03 -18.74 5.72
CA ARG A 500 -7.97 -18.97 7.18
C ARG A 500 -6.54 -18.97 7.75
N LEU A 501 -5.53 -18.88 6.89
CA LEU A 501 -4.14 -18.73 7.34
C LEU A 501 -3.93 -17.31 7.86
N ASN A 502 -3.76 -17.19 9.18
CA ASN A 502 -3.46 -15.91 9.80
C ASN A 502 -2.03 -15.47 9.42
N HIS A 503 -1.90 -14.30 8.78
CA HIS A 503 -0.60 -13.67 8.47
C HIS A 503 0.16 -13.20 9.71
N ALA A 504 -0.40 -13.34 10.92
CA ALA A 504 0.29 -13.15 12.19
C ALA A 504 1.20 -14.34 12.52
N CYS A 505 2.15 -14.65 11.63
CA CYS A 505 3.26 -15.56 11.91
C CYS A 505 4.29 -14.88 12.83
N ALA A 506 3.89 -14.66 14.07
CA ALA A 506 4.82 -14.57 15.19
C ALA A 506 4.45 -15.72 16.12
N PRO A 507 5.09 -16.90 16.01
CA PRO A 507 5.03 -17.85 17.10
C PRO A 507 5.53 -17.10 18.35
N LYS A 508 4.72 -17.13 19.42
CA LYS A 508 5.21 -16.70 20.73
C LYS A 508 6.17 -17.72 21.28
#